data_AF-K5UL32-F1
#
_entry.id   AF-K5UL32-F1
#
_cell.length_a   1.000
_cell.length_b   1.000
_cell.length_c   1.000
_cell.angle_alpha   90.00
_cell.angle_beta   90.00
_cell.angle_gamma   90.00
#
_symmetry.space_group_name_H-M   'P 1'
#
loop_
_entity.id
_entity.type
_entity.pdbx_description
1 polymer ?
#
loop_
_entity_poly.entity_id
_entity_poly.type
_entity_poly.pdbx_seq_one_letter_code
_entity_poly.pdbx_strand_id
1 'polypeptide(L)'
;MDAEQLLDAITPEVYDRLVYAVETGRWPEGTPLSQEQRDSCMQAVMLYQSKHNTEAQHMTVAAGGEISFKSKQELKKQFKQEESDIVRVNPNLN
;
A
#
# COMPACT_ATOMS: atom_id res chain seq x y z
N MET A 1 16.48 -9.25 -15.83
CA MET A 1 15.79 -8.77 -17.04
C MET A 1 14.31 -8.96 -16.76
N ASP A 2 13.66 -8.13 -15.94
CA ASP A 2 12.35 -8.54 -15.36
C ASP A 2 11.38 -7.40 -15.04
N ALA A 3 11.82 -6.14 -14.99
CA ALA A 3 10.94 -5.02 -14.63
C ALA A 3 9.88 -4.72 -15.70
N GLU A 4 10.26 -4.76 -16.98
CA GLU A 4 9.34 -4.46 -18.09
C GLU A 4 8.31 -5.58 -18.34
N GLN A 5 8.71 -6.83 -18.13
CA GLN A 5 7.83 -8.00 -18.29
C GLN A 5 6.89 -8.18 -17.08
N LEU A 6 7.31 -7.74 -15.90
CA LEU A 6 6.42 -7.55 -14.74
C LEU A 6 5.40 -6.44 -15.01
N LEU A 7 5.81 -5.34 -15.67
CA LEU A 7 4.96 -4.18 -15.92
C LEU A 7 3.77 -4.48 -16.85
N ASP A 8 3.97 -5.34 -17.85
CA ASP A 8 2.95 -5.74 -18.82
C ASP A 8 1.92 -6.71 -18.22
N ALA A 9 2.30 -7.42 -17.16
CA ALA A 9 1.48 -8.42 -16.49
C ALA A 9 1.03 -8.02 -15.07
N ILE A 10 1.02 -6.72 -14.71
CA ILE A 10 0.52 -6.31 -13.39
C ILE A 10 -1.01 -6.43 -13.37
N THR A 11 -1.47 -7.62 -13.03
CA THR A 11 -2.82 -7.83 -12.50
C THR A 11 -2.87 -7.34 -11.05
N PRO A 12 -4.07 -7.09 -10.50
CA PRO A 12 -4.22 -6.74 -9.09
C PRO A 12 -3.57 -7.77 -8.14
N GLU A 13 -3.59 -9.06 -8.52
CA GLU A 13 -2.97 -10.15 -7.77
C GLU A 13 -1.43 -10.07 -7.77
N VAL A 14 -0.83 -9.70 -8.91
CA VAL A 14 0.63 -9.51 -9.02
C VAL A 14 1.05 -8.29 -8.19
N TYR A 15 0.28 -7.21 -8.24
CA TYR A 15 0.53 -6.03 -7.42
C TYR A 15 0.57 -6.37 -5.92
N ASP A 16 -0.41 -7.12 -5.41
CA ASP A 16 -0.44 -7.53 -3.99
C ASP A 16 0.82 -8.33 -3.58
N ARG A 17 1.24 -9.27 -4.44
CA ARG A 17 2.47 -10.04 -4.24
C ARG A 17 3.72 -9.15 -4.23
N LEU A 18 3.78 -8.14 -5.09
CA LEU A 18 4.90 -7.19 -5.15
C LEU A 18 4.94 -6.30 -3.90
N VAL A 19 3.78 -5.81 -3.43
CA VAL A 19 3.67 -5.04 -2.18
C VAL A 19 4.17 -5.89 -1.02
N TYR A 20 3.66 -7.11 -0.87
CA TYR A 20 4.11 -8.05 0.16
C TYR A 20 5.63 -8.28 0.11
N ALA A 21 6.18 -8.48 -1.09
CA ALA A 21 7.60 -8.71 -1.29
C ALA A 21 8.47 -7.50 -0.90
N VAL A 22 8.01 -6.28 -1.18
CA VAL A 22 8.70 -5.04 -0.81
C VAL A 22 8.63 -4.79 0.69
N GLU A 23 7.48 -5.03 1.32
CA GLU A 23 7.27 -4.82 2.76
C GLU A 23 8.03 -5.82 3.62
N THR A 24 8.00 -7.10 3.24
CA THR A 24 8.59 -8.19 4.03
C THR A 24 10.02 -8.55 3.63
N GLY A 25 10.44 -8.12 2.43
CA GLY A 25 11.71 -8.50 1.82
C GLY A 25 11.76 -9.96 1.35
N ARG A 26 10.62 -10.67 1.31
CA ARG A 26 10.47 -12.07 0.93
C ARG A 26 9.25 -12.26 0.02
N TRP A 27 9.35 -13.18 -0.94
CA TRP A 27 8.20 -13.62 -1.70
C TRP A 27 7.21 -14.37 -0.78
N PRO A 28 5.91 -14.43 -1.12
CA PRO A 28 4.92 -15.19 -0.34
C PRO A 28 5.26 -16.68 -0.20
N GLU A 29 6.04 -17.23 -1.14
CA GLU A 29 6.56 -18.60 -1.10
C GLU A 29 7.73 -18.77 -0.08
N GLY A 30 8.16 -17.70 0.58
CA GLY A 30 9.23 -17.69 1.59
C GLY A 30 10.63 -17.40 1.06
N THR A 31 10.81 -17.27 -0.26
CA THR A 31 12.11 -16.98 -0.88
C THR A 31 12.55 -15.53 -0.60
N PRO A 32 13.79 -15.27 -0.14
CA PRO A 32 14.29 -13.91 0.06
C PRO A 32 14.47 -13.15 -1.25
N LEU A 33 14.16 -11.84 -1.24
CA LEU A 33 14.45 -10.95 -2.37
C LEU A 33 15.89 -10.44 -2.31
N SER A 34 16.55 -10.47 -3.47
CA SER A 34 17.78 -9.73 -3.68
C SER A 34 17.52 -8.21 -3.64
N GLN A 35 18.57 -7.41 -3.45
CA GLN A 35 18.44 -5.96 -3.44
C GLN A 35 17.93 -5.44 -4.79
N GLU A 36 18.50 -5.89 -5.90
CA GLU A 36 18.08 -5.50 -7.25
C GLU A 36 16.62 -5.87 -7.54
N GLN A 37 16.17 -7.03 -7.05
CA GLN A 37 14.77 -7.45 -7.15
C GLN A 37 13.86 -6.54 -6.32
N ARG A 38 14.27 -6.17 -5.10
CA ARG A 38 13.51 -5.26 -4.25
C ARG A 38 13.34 -3.89 -4.90
N ASP A 39 14.41 -3.31 -5.44
CA ASP A 39 14.37 -2.04 -6.17
C ASP A 39 13.44 -2.12 -7.39
N SER A 40 13.51 -3.21 -8.15
CA SER A 40 12.64 -3.43 -9.31
C SER A 40 11.16 -3.57 -8.91
N CYS A 41 10.87 -4.33 -7.85
CA CYS A 41 9.51 -4.49 -7.32
C CYS A 41 8.95 -3.14 -6.82
N MET A 42 9.78 -2.35 -6.13
CA MET A 42 9.39 -1.03 -5.64
C MET A 42 9.03 -0.08 -6.78
N GLN A 43 9.83 -0.05 -7.85
CA GLN A 43 9.52 0.74 -9.04
C GLN A 43 8.19 0.29 -9.69
N ALA A 44 7.96 -1.03 -9.82
CA ALA A 44 6.73 -1.58 -10.36
C ALA A 44 5.48 -1.19 -9.53
N VAL A 45 5.58 -1.27 -8.20
CA VAL A 45 4.53 -0.88 -7.26
C VAL A 45 4.20 0.61 -7.39
N MET A 46 5.20 1.48 -7.52
CA MET A 46 4.99 2.92 -7.72
C MET A 46 4.32 3.22 -9.07
N LEU A 47 4.78 2.57 -10.14
CA LEU A 47 4.21 2.72 -11.49
C LEU A 47 2.75 2.27 -11.54
N TYR A 48 2.42 1.15 -10.89
CA TYR A 48 1.05 0.66 -10.84
C TYR A 48 0.14 1.60 -10.05
N GLN A 49 0.59 2.09 -8.90
CA GLN A 49 -0.12 3.07 -8.08
C GLN A 49 -0.39 4.37 -8.86
N SER A 50 0.59 4.88 -9.62
CA SER A 50 0.43 6.07 -10.47
C SER A 50 -0.70 5.93 -11.51
N LYS A 51 -1.05 4.69 -11.90
CA LYS A 51 -2.13 4.43 -12.86
C LYS A 51 -3.48 4.13 -12.21
N HIS A 52 -3.49 3.43 -11.08
CA HIS A 52 -4.72 2.83 -10.52
C HIS A 52 -5.11 3.36 -9.12
N ASN A 53 -4.24 4.10 -8.44
CA ASN A 53 -4.49 4.56 -7.07
C ASN A 53 -5.27 5.89 -7.03
N THR A 54 -6.54 5.83 -7.40
CA THR A 54 -7.44 7.01 -7.42
C THR A 54 -7.75 7.55 -6.02
N GLU A 55 -7.76 6.68 -5.00
CA GLU A 55 -8.00 7.05 -3.60
C GLU A 55 -6.74 6.87 -2.76
N ALA A 56 -5.71 7.64 -3.09
CA ALA A 56 -4.40 7.51 -2.48
C ALA A 56 -4.43 7.66 -0.94
N GLN A 57 -3.89 6.67 -0.25
CA GLN A 57 -3.64 6.72 1.18
C GLN A 57 -2.42 7.60 1.48
N HIS A 58 -2.27 8.00 2.74
CA HIS A 58 -1.12 8.78 3.15
C HIS A 58 0.19 8.02 2.87
N MET A 59 1.18 8.73 2.31
CA MET A 59 2.49 8.20 1.91
C MET A 59 2.44 7.16 0.76
N THR A 60 1.35 7.13 0.00
CA THR A 60 1.24 6.30 -1.22
C THR A 60 1.34 7.17 -2.48
N VAL A 61 1.65 6.55 -3.62
CA VAL A 61 1.71 7.25 -4.91
C VAL A 61 0.29 7.40 -5.44
N ALA A 62 -0.20 8.62 -5.61
CA ALA A 62 -1.52 8.87 -6.18
C ALA A 62 -1.55 8.66 -7.69
N ALA A 63 -2.75 8.47 -8.23
CA ALA A 63 -2.97 8.49 -9.67
C ALA A 63 -2.41 9.81 -10.25
N GLY A 64 -1.44 9.72 -11.16
CA GLY A 64 -0.68 10.86 -11.67
C GLY A 64 0.79 10.91 -11.21
N GLY A 65 1.20 10.07 -10.26
CA GLY A 65 2.61 9.87 -9.89
C GLY A 65 3.12 10.75 -8.76
N GLU A 66 2.26 11.56 -8.14
CA GLU A 66 2.60 12.38 -6.97
C GLU A 66 2.42 11.61 -5.66
N ILE A 67 3.21 11.91 -4.63
CA ILE A 67 3.05 11.27 -3.31
C ILE A 67 1.93 11.98 -2.53
N SER A 68 0.98 11.21 -1.99
CA SER A 68 -0.14 11.73 -1.21
C SER A 68 0.26 12.07 0.23
N PHE A 69 0.30 13.36 0.54
CA PHE A 69 0.57 13.88 1.89
C PHE A 69 -0.73 14.38 2.53
N LYS A 70 -1.40 13.50 3.28
CA LYS A 70 -2.54 13.88 4.13
C LYS A 70 -2.05 14.50 5.43
N SER A 71 -2.68 15.58 5.87
CA SER A 71 -2.41 16.19 7.17
C SER A 71 -2.97 15.37 8.34
N LYS A 72 -2.48 15.64 9.56
CA LYS A 72 -3.00 15.02 10.79
C LYS A 72 -4.51 15.25 10.99
N GLN A 73 -5.03 16.40 10.55
CA GLN A 73 -6.46 16.72 10.65
C GLN A 73 -7.29 15.88 9.68
N GLU A 74 -6.82 15.72 8.45
CA GLU A 74 -7.47 14.89 7.42
C GLU A 74 -7.48 13.42 7.82
N LEU A 75 -6.37 12.89 8.31
CA LEU A 75 -6.28 11.52 8.83
C LEU A 75 -7.27 11.28 9.97
N LYS A 76 -7.34 12.19 10.95
CA LYS A 76 -8.31 12.09 12.05
C LYS A 76 -9.76 12.10 11.56
N LYS A 77 -10.06 12.86 10.50
CA LYS A 77 -11.41 12.89 9.92
C LYS A 77 -11.74 11.57 9.23
N GLN A 78 -10.80 11.01 8.48
CA GLN A 78 -10.96 9.71 7.80
C GLN A 78 -11.26 8.59 8.81
N PHE A 79 -10.42 8.43 9.84
CA PHE A 79 -10.61 7.38 10.85
C PHE A 79 -11.87 7.56 11.71
N LYS A 80 -12.29 8.80 11.99
CA LYS A 80 -13.55 9.06 12.73
C LYS A 80 -14.80 8.65 11.96
N GLN A 81 -14.75 8.71 10.63
CA GLN A 81 -15.87 8.35 9.78
C GLN A 81 -16.01 6.82 9.66
N GLU A 82 -14.93 6.08 9.91
CA GLU A 82 -14.87 4.61 9.95
C GLU A 82 -15.16 4.02 11.34
N GLU A 83 -15.16 4.83 12.41
CA GLU A 83 -15.63 4.44 13.76
C GLU A 83 -17.16 4.22 13.74
N SER A 84 -17.58 3.06 13.22
CA SER A 84 -18.91 2.53 13.47
C SER A 84 -18.99 2.15 14.95
N ASP A 85 -19.75 2.93 15.72
CA ASP A 85 -20.24 2.75 17.10
C ASP A 85 -19.68 1.55 17.88
N ILE A 86 -18.40 1.59 18.24
CA ILE A 86 -17.84 0.67 19.24
C ILE A 86 -18.45 1.07 20.58
N VAL A 87 -19.38 0.27 21.09
CA VAL A 87 -20.03 0.49 22.38
C VAL A 87 -18.97 0.55 23.47
N ARG A 88 -18.72 1.77 23.99
CA ARG A 88 -17.84 2.00 25.14
C ARG A 88 -18.67 1.85 26.42
N VAL A 89 -18.77 0.63 26.94
CA VAL A 89 -19.27 0.44 28.31
C VAL A 89 -18.17 0.80 29.30
N ASN A 90 -18.44 1.71 30.25
CA ASN A 90 -17.54 2.00 31.35
C ASN A 90 -17.88 1.08 32.54
N PRO A 91 -17.05 0.07 32.86
CA PRO A 91 -17.36 -0.89 33.92
C PRO A 91 -17.18 -0.33 35.34
N ASN A 92 -16.70 0.91 35.50
CA ASN A 92 -16.43 1.53 36.80
C ASN A 92 -17.57 2.44 37.31
N LEU A 93 -18.76 2.35 36.72
CA LEU A 93 -19.98 2.91 37.31
C LEU A 93 -20.55 1.90 38.31
N ASN A 94 -19.98 1.87 39.51
CA ASN A 94 -20.59 1.33 40.72
C ASN A 94 -20.33 2.31 41.87
#